data_AF-A0A7Y9ZBF1-F1
#
_entry.id   AF-A0A7Y9ZBF1-F1
#
_cell.length_a   1.000
_cell.length_b   1.000
_cell.length_c   1.000
_cell.angle_alpha   90.00
_cell.angle_beta   90.00
_cell.angle_gamma   90.00
#
_symmetry.space_group_name_H-M   'P 1'
#
loop_
_entity.id
_entity.type
_entity.pdbx_description
1 polymer ?
#
loop_
_entity_poly.entity_id
_entity_poly.type
_entity_poly.pdbx_seq_one_letter_code
_entity_poly.pdbx_strand_id
1 'polypeptide(L)'
;MGLARVSWGAAVVLLLGAGLSGCEPYLHAVDDGVYGALVPTAQQWADPGSQAIPGGFAALGTDGVKRVVVRISGDTVTFELDGRTAVTRNVVERRSIQDSEGSGPFKAQTQVLALGDEPLVLGSLTIATPVIWYSGGYSSTELVAIKPWNPNERGPVTQCTAEDKQCLELPVGDTLVGNPIGAYSNRNAPGTAENPVANIRVTATSIVYTLNNGQEVRSSREGESLIRACVLGESVVWPVPAEVGLAFNDPVLVDTGCALPTGNAPTLTVMERAALPVNAPLAPQWGGQWCQPGPACLWFVDEQGAEG
;
A
#
# COMPACT_ATOMS: atom_id res chain seq x y z
N MET A 1 -71.84 -33.90 -15.85
CA MET A 1 -71.00 -35.10 -16.09
C MET A 1 -69.69 -34.64 -16.71
N GLY A 2 -68.53 -35.07 -16.18
CA GLY A 2 -67.17 -34.94 -16.76
C GLY A 2 -66.54 -33.54 -16.68
N LEU A 3 -65.67 -33.19 -15.73
CA LEU A 3 -64.24 -33.54 -15.54
C LEU A 3 -63.29 -33.22 -16.72
N ALA A 4 -62.53 -32.14 -16.51
CA ALA A 4 -61.07 -31.99 -16.58
C ALA A 4 -60.31 -32.06 -17.93
N ARG A 5 -59.61 -30.94 -18.25
CA ARG A 5 -58.13 -30.77 -18.40
C ARG A 5 -57.89 -29.38 -19.01
N VAL A 6 -57.58 -28.33 -18.24
CA VAL A 6 -56.24 -27.86 -17.82
C VAL A 6 -55.21 -27.85 -18.97
N SER A 7 -54.82 -26.66 -19.45
CA SER A 7 -53.46 -26.17 -19.15
C SER A 7 -53.15 -24.71 -19.50
N TRP A 8 -52.87 -23.94 -18.44
CA TRP A 8 -51.74 -23.00 -18.26
C TRP A 8 -51.54 -21.83 -19.24
N GLY A 9 -52.09 -20.68 -18.86
CA GLY A 9 -51.58 -19.35 -19.20
C GLY A 9 -51.64 -18.50 -17.93
N ALA A 10 -50.59 -18.56 -17.11
CA ALA A 10 -50.51 -17.87 -15.83
C ALA A 10 -50.43 -16.34 -16.05
N ALA A 11 -51.55 -15.65 -15.87
CA ALA A 11 -51.57 -14.23 -15.61
C ALA A 11 -51.17 -14.02 -14.14
N VAL A 12 -49.87 -13.93 -13.89
CA VAL A 12 -49.36 -13.43 -12.62
C VAL A 12 -49.59 -11.92 -12.63
N VAL A 13 -50.65 -11.50 -11.94
CA VAL A 13 -50.82 -10.15 -11.44
C VAL A 13 -49.62 -9.88 -10.54
N LEU A 14 -48.60 -9.22 -11.09
CA LEU A 14 -47.53 -8.60 -10.31
C LEU A 14 -48.18 -7.51 -9.46
N LEU A 15 -48.51 -7.88 -8.22
CA LEU A 15 -48.64 -6.95 -7.12
C LEU A 15 -47.40 -6.05 -7.15
N LEU A 16 -47.65 -4.77 -7.45
CA LEU A 16 -46.75 -3.66 -7.21
C LEU A 16 -46.46 -3.60 -5.71
N GLY A 17 -45.56 -4.48 -5.25
CA GLY A 17 -44.75 -4.20 -4.09
C GLY A 17 -43.85 -3.05 -4.49
N ALA A 18 -44.20 -1.85 -4.03
CA ALA A 18 -43.25 -0.75 -3.89
C ALA A 18 -42.17 -1.22 -2.91
N GLY A 19 -41.23 -2.01 -3.40
CA GLY A 19 -39.96 -2.23 -2.75
C GLY A 19 -39.26 -0.88 -2.76
N LEU A 20 -39.19 -0.27 -1.60
CA LEU A 20 -38.28 0.82 -1.29
C LEU A 20 -36.87 0.35 -1.72
N SER A 21 -36.47 0.66 -2.95
CA SER A 21 -35.06 0.74 -3.32
C SER A 21 -34.51 1.95 -2.57
N GLY A 22 -34.31 1.77 -1.27
CA GLY A 22 -33.66 2.75 -0.43
C GLY A 22 -32.28 2.98 -1.02
N CYS A 23 -31.98 4.24 -1.33
CA CYS A 23 -30.59 4.66 -1.48
C CYS A 23 -29.92 4.39 -0.13
N GLU A 24 -29.19 3.28 -0.01
CA GLU A 24 -28.32 3.09 1.14
C GLU A 24 -27.21 4.13 1.07
N PRO A 25 -26.87 4.79 2.19
CA PRO A 25 -25.76 5.73 2.23
C PRO A 25 -24.47 4.99 1.86
N TYR A 26 -23.69 5.58 0.95
CA TYR A 26 -22.39 5.04 0.59
C TYR A 26 -21.45 5.08 1.80
N LEU A 27 -21.01 3.91 2.25
CA LEU A 27 -20.10 3.73 3.38
C LEU A 27 -18.70 3.46 2.86
N HIS A 28 -17.76 4.31 3.23
CA HIS A 28 -16.33 4.04 3.11
C HIS A 28 -15.88 3.18 4.30
N ALA A 29 -15.76 1.87 4.08
CA ALA A 29 -15.33 0.93 5.11
C ALA A 29 -13.79 0.83 5.18
N VAL A 30 -13.27 0.46 6.36
CA VAL A 30 -11.91 -0.08 6.44
C VAL A 30 -12.04 -1.57 6.16
N ASP A 31 -11.56 -1.99 5.00
CA ASP A 31 -11.66 -3.37 4.55
C ASP A 31 -10.58 -4.26 5.17
N ASP A 32 -10.82 -5.57 5.11
CA ASP A 32 -9.79 -6.55 5.37
C ASP A 32 -8.70 -6.42 4.32
N GLY A 33 -7.46 -6.50 4.76
CA GLY A 33 -6.32 -6.44 3.87
C GLY A 33 -5.01 -6.09 4.56
N VAL A 34 -3.97 -6.00 3.76
CA VAL A 34 -2.65 -5.54 4.17
C VAL A 34 -2.55 -4.04 3.88
N TYR A 35 -1.86 -3.29 4.72
CA TYR A 35 -1.57 -1.88 4.54
C TYR A 35 -0.12 -1.65 4.97
N GLY A 36 0.70 -0.94 4.21
CA GLY A 36 2.11 -0.85 4.58
C GLY A 36 2.88 0.25 3.89
N ALA A 37 3.98 0.66 4.52
CA ALA A 37 4.85 1.71 4.01
C ALA A 37 6.31 1.46 4.40
N LEU A 38 7.22 2.01 3.61
CA LEU A 38 8.61 2.19 4.03
C LEU A 38 8.73 3.40 4.94
N VAL A 39 9.55 3.26 5.97
CA VAL A 39 9.91 4.38 6.84
C VAL A 39 10.92 5.24 6.08
N PRO A 40 10.71 6.57 5.97
CA PRO A 40 11.61 7.44 5.24
C PRO A 40 12.99 7.50 5.89
N THR A 41 14.04 7.47 5.07
CA THR A 41 15.43 7.59 5.51
C THR A 41 15.74 9.00 5.98
N ALA A 42 16.85 9.17 6.71
CA ALA A 42 17.30 10.50 7.16
C ALA A 42 17.54 11.47 5.99
N GLN A 43 17.99 10.96 4.84
CA GLN A 43 18.17 11.73 3.62
C GLN A 43 16.82 12.19 3.06
N GLN A 44 15.84 11.30 2.96
CA GLN A 44 14.50 11.63 2.50
C GLN A 44 13.84 12.66 3.43
N TRP A 45 14.06 12.58 4.74
CA TRP A 45 13.57 13.58 5.70
C TRP A 45 14.20 14.97 5.50
N ALA A 46 15.42 15.05 4.97
CA ALA A 46 16.11 16.30 4.72
C ALA A 46 15.73 16.97 3.38
N ASP A 47 15.01 16.26 2.50
CA ASP A 47 14.66 16.75 1.18
C ASP A 47 13.57 17.85 1.22
N PRO A 48 13.63 18.85 0.32
CA PRO A 48 12.55 19.84 0.18
C PRO A 48 11.22 19.18 -0.20
N GLY A 49 10.18 19.38 0.61
CA GLY A 49 8.86 18.77 0.42
C GLY A 49 8.49 17.71 1.48
N SER A 50 9.47 17.25 2.26
CA SER A 50 9.28 16.23 3.31
C SER A 50 8.53 16.73 4.56
N GLN A 51 8.15 18.01 4.60
CA GLN A 51 7.34 18.62 5.66
C GLN A 51 5.89 18.09 5.70
N ALA A 52 5.49 17.28 4.72
CA ALA A 52 4.15 16.69 4.67
C ALA A 52 4.15 15.19 5.03
N ILE A 53 5.30 14.59 5.33
CA ILE A 53 5.37 13.19 5.78
C ILE A 53 4.69 13.07 7.14
N PRO A 54 3.77 12.10 7.36
CA PRO A 54 3.12 11.89 8.64
C PRO A 54 4.11 11.78 9.81
N GLY A 55 3.84 12.53 10.89
CA GLY A 55 4.77 12.66 12.01
C GLY A 55 5.11 11.34 12.71
N GLY A 56 4.22 10.33 12.65
CA GLY A 56 4.46 9.01 13.25
C GLY A 56 5.66 8.26 12.66
N PHE A 57 6.03 8.51 11.39
CA PHE A 57 7.19 7.87 10.76
C PHE A 57 8.52 8.30 11.38
N ALA A 58 8.61 9.50 11.97
CA ALA A 58 9.84 9.98 12.58
C ALA A 58 10.25 9.14 13.80
N ALA A 59 9.28 8.67 14.58
CA ALA A 59 9.51 7.79 15.73
C ALA A 59 10.06 6.44 15.26
N LEU A 60 9.41 5.81 14.27
CA LEU A 60 9.86 4.55 13.68
C LEU A 60 11.27 4.67 13.09
N GLY A 61 11.57 5.78 12.39
CA GLY A 61 12.89 6.02 11.81
C GLY A 61 13.99 6.18 12.87
N THR A 62 13.67 6.78 14.01
CA THR A 62 14.60 6.90 15.15
C THR A 62 14.97 5.55 15.74
N ASP A 63 14.02 4.60 15.74
CA ASP A 63 14.24 3.23 16.20
C ASP A 63 14.98 2.36 15.17
N GLY A 64 15.28 2.91 13.99
CA GLY A 64 15.89 2.18 12.90
C GLY A 64 14.94 1.22 12.17
N VAL A 65 13.63 1.34 12.41
CA VAL A 65 12.62 0.57 11.66
C VAL A 65 12.63 1.03 10.21
N LYS A 66 12.64 0.08 9.28
CA LYS A 66 12.68 0.35 7.83
C LYS A 66 11.31 0.19 7.18
N ARG A 67 10.43 -0.60 7.78
CA ARG A 67 9.13 -0.98 7.23
C ARG A 67 8.10 -1.15 8.34
N VAL A 68 6.89 -0.66 8.07
CA VAL A 68 5.69 -0.89 8.90
C VAL A 68 4.59 -1.49 8.03
N VAL A 69 3.92 -2.51 8.55
CA VAL A 69 2.78 -3.19 7.92
C VAL A 69 1.68 -3.39 8.95
N VAL A 70 0.44 -3.26 8.50
CA VAL A 70 -0.78 -3.54 9.26
C VAL A 70 -1.63 -4.50 8.45
N ARG A 71 -1.99 -5.63 9.04
CA ARG A 71 -2.90 -6.61 8.46
C ARG A 71 -4.21 -6.57 9.23
N ILE A 72 -5.31 -6.42 8.52
CA ILE A 72 -6.67 -6.43 9.03
C ILE A 72 -7.34 -7.70 8.49
N SER A 73 -7.80 -8.57 9.38
CA SER A 73 -8.48 -9.82 9.03
C SER A 73 -9.65 -10.02 9.98
N GLY A 74 -10.85 -9.70 9.53
CA GLY A 74 -12.04 -9.62 10.36
C GLY A 74 -11.84 -8.62 11.49
N ASP A 75 -11.93 -9.09 12.73
CA ASP A 75 -11.73 -8.25 13.91
C ASP A 75 -10.30 -8.33 14.46
N THR A 76 -9.37 -9.00 13.78
CA THR A 76 -7.96 -9.06 14.20
C THR A 76 -7.13 -8.10 13.38
N VAL A 77 -6.33 -7.27 14.08
CA VAL A 77 -5.38 -6.34 13.48
C VAL A 77 -3.97 -6.68 13.96
N THR A 78 -3.08 -7.01 13.02
CA THR A 78 -1.68 -7.34 13.30
C THR A 78 -0.77 -6.26 12.75
N PHE A 79 0.06 -5.69 13.61
CA PHE A 79 1.09 -4.72 13.25
C PHE A 79 2.44 -5.42 13.17
N GLU A 80 3.17 -5.20 12.10
CA GLU A 80 4.50 -5.74 11.85
C GLU A 80 5.50 -4.61 11.62
N LEU A 81 6.69 -4.74 12.22
CA LEU A 81 7.84 -3.87 11.98
C LEU A 81 8.95 -4.74 11.40
N ASP A 82 9.47 -4.37 10.22
CA ASP A 82 10.51 -5.11 9.50
C ASP A 82 10.19 -6.61 9.33
N GLY A 83 8.92 -6.94 9.07
CA GLY A 83 8.44 -8.31 8.86
C GLY A 83 8.31 -9.14 10.14
N ARG A 84 8.44 -8.52 11.32
CA ARG A 84 8.20 -9.17 12.62
C ARG A 84 6.94 -8.61 13.25
N THR A 85 6.05 -9.47 13.73
CA THR A 85 4.88 -9.05 14.49
C THR A 85 5.32 -8.27 15.72
N ALA A 86 4.94 -7.00 15.77
CA ALA A 86 5.17 -6.12 16.91
C ALA A 86 4.03 -6.24 17.93
N VAL A 87 2.79 -6.19 17.46
CA VAL A 87 1.60 -6.27 18.31
C VAL A 87 0.40 -6.76 17.51
N THR A 88 -0.50 -7.49 18.17
CA THR A 88 -1.81 -7.85 17.62
C THR A 88 -2.89 -7.29 18.54
N ARG A 89 -3.90 -6.67 17.95
CA ARG A 89 -5.07 -6.09 18.63
C ARG A 89 -6.35 -6.67 18.03
N ASN A 90 -7.42 -6.63 18.82
CA ASN A 90 -8.75 -6.90 18.32
C ASN A 90 -9.49 -5.58 18.11
N VAL A 91 -10.31 -5.51 17.08
CA VAL A 91 -11.29 -4.45 16.89
C VAL A 91 -12.35 -4.61 17.99
N VAL A 92 -12.44 -3.62 18.88
CA VAL A 92 -13.43 -3.63 19.97
C VAL A 92 -14.75 -2.99 19.54
N GLU A 93 -14.70 -2.11 18.55
CA GLU A 93 -15.86 -1.39 18.05
C GLU A 93 -15.65 -0.94 16.59
N ARG A 94 -16.68 -1.14 15.76
CA ARG A 94 -16.77 -0.56 14.41
C ARG A 94 -17.76 0.61 14.45
N ARG A 95 -17.25 1.83 14.39
CA ARG A 95 -18.05 3.07 14.45
C ARG A 95 -18.34 3.55 13.03
N SER A 96 -19.60 3.82 12.73
CA SER A 96 -19.98 4.54 11.51
C SER A 96 -20.09 6.02 11.83
N ILE A 97 -19.26 6.83 11.20
CA ILE A 97 -19.19 8.28 11.40
C ILE A 97 -19.77 8.95 10.16
N GLN A 98 -20.75 9.81 10.39
CA GLN A 98 -21.38 10.56 9.32
C GLN A 98 -20.50 11.74 8.94
N ASP A 99 -20.17 11.82 7.65
CA ASP A 99 -19.38 12.92 7.06
C ASP A 99 -20.09 14.27 7.28
N SER A 100 -19.32 15.28 7.65
CA SER A 100 -19.76 16.65 7.84
C SER A 100 -20.01 17.42 6.54
N GLU A 101 -19.40 17.00 5.43
CA GLU A 101 -19.49 17.66 4.11
C GLU A 101 -20.72 17.28 3.29
N GLY A 102 -21.45 16.23 3.68
CA GLY A 102 -22.68 15.81 3.00
C GLY A 102 -23.93 16.62 3.41
N SER A 103 -24.82 16.92 2.46
CA SER A 103 -26.17 17.44 2.72
C SER A 103 -27.26 16.46 2.29
N GLY A 104 -28.37 16.41 3.04
CA GLY A 104 -29.54 15.58 2.70
C GLY A 104 -29.30 14.06 2.83
N PRO A 105 -30.02 13.21 2.07
CA PRO A 105 -29.93 11.75 2.14
C PRO A 105 -28.64 11.15 1.56
N PHE A 106 -27.71 11.98 1.06
CA PHE A 106 -26.46 11.57 0.40
C PHE A 106 -25.22 11.74 1.29
N LYS A 107 -25.39 11.85 2.62
CA LYS A 107 -24.23 11.94 3.52
C LYS A 107 -23.45 10.64 3.47
N ALA A 108 -22.20 10.72 3.01
CA ALA A 108 -21.26 9.64 3.10
C ALA A 108 -21.07 9.25 4.58
N GLN A 109 -20.86 7.96 4.81
CA GLN A 109 -20.41 7.47 6.11
C GLN A 109 -19.00 6.92 5.94
N THR A 110 -18.18 7.06 6.99
CA THR A 110 -16.88 6.41 7.08
C THR A 110 -16.88 5.49 8.29
N GLN A 111 -16.31 4.31 8.13
CA GLN A 111 -16.07 3.39 9.24
C GLN A 111 -14.75 3.70 9.94
N VAL A 112 -14.78 3.60 11.26
CA VAL A 112 -13.59 3.66 12.12
C VAL A 112 -13.53 2.40 12.95
N LEU A 113 -12.36 1.77 12.97
CA LEU A 113 -12.08 0.61 13.80
C LEU A 113 -11.41 1.10 15.08
N ALA A 114 -12.05 0.90 16.23
CA ALA A 114 -11.43 1.14 17.53
C ALA A 114 -10.64 -0.11 17.96
N LEU A 115 -9.39 0.08 18.39
CA LEU A 115 -8.50 -1.02 18.80
C LEU A 115 -8.38 -1.17 20.32
N GLY A 116 -9.26 -0.49 21.07
CA GLY A 116 -9.29 -0.46 22.53
C GLY A 116 -8.76 0.84 23.14
N ASP A 117 -8.82 0.92 24.46
CA ASP A 117 -8.41 2.11 25.23
C ASP A 117 -6.92 2.08 25.60
N GLU A 118 -6.27 0.92 25.49
CA GLU A 118 -4.83 0.79 25.72
C GLU A 118 -4.04 1.48 24.60
N PRO A 119 -2.96 2.20 24.93
CA PRO A 119 -2.06 2.72 23.91
C PRO A 119 -1.53 1.64 22.97
N LEU A 120 -1.46 1.95 21.69
CA LEU A 120 -0.72 1.16 20.70
C LEU A 120 0.74 1.61 20.73
N VAL A 121 1.66 0.68 21.01
CA VAL A 121 3.10 0.95 21.08
C VAL A 121 3.80 0.17 19.97
N LEU A 122 4.44 0.90 19.06
CA LEU A 122 5.21 0.38 17.93
C LEU A 122 6.63 0.95 18.00
N GLY A 123 7.51 0.28 18.75
CA GLY A 123 8.80 0.86 19.12
C GLY A 123 8.61 2.08 20.03
N SER A 124 9.17 3.23 19.65
CA SER A 124 9.02 4.53 20.30
C SER A 124 7.74 5.27 19.89
N LEU A 125 7.08 4.85 18.81
CA LEU A 125 5.78 5.41 18.43
C LEU A 125 4.71 4.92 19.41
N THR A 126 4.05 5.87 20.07
CA THR A 126 2.92 5.59 20.97
C THR A 126 1.69 6.34 20.48
N ILE A 127 0.61 5.61 20.20
CA ILE A 127 -0.67 6.14 19.75
C ILE A 127 -1.69 5.92 20.86
N ALA A 128 -2.15 7.00 21.48
CA ALA A 128 -3.12 6.92 22.58
C ALA A 128 -4.55 6.65 22.04
N THR A 129 -5.29 5.73 22.66
CA THR A 129 -6.66 5.34 22.21
C THR A 129 -6.72 5.10 20.69
N PRO A 130 -5.96 4.10 20.20
CA PRO A 130 -5.70 3.90 18.78
C PRO A 130 -6.95 3.54 17.98
N VAL A 131 -7.12 4.22 16.84
CA VAL A 131 -8.18 3.95 15.87
C VAL A 131 -7.61 3.84 14.47
N ILE A 132 -8.24 3.03 13.62
CA ILE A 132 -7.97 2.94 12.19
C ILE A 132 -9.12 3.60 11.43
N TRP A 133 -8.78 4.60 10.64
CA TRP A 133 -9.70 5.33 9.79
C TRP A 133 -9.44 4.98 8.34
N TYR A 134 -10.51 4.86 7.55
CA TYR A 134 -10.39 4.95 6.11
C TYR A 134 -10.08 6.40 5.71
N SER A 135 -8.89 6.66 5.17
CA SER A 135 -8.40 8.02 4.85
C SER A 135 -8.72 8.48 3.42
N GLY A 136 -9.52 7.72 2.67
CA GLY A 136 -9.87 8.08 1.29
C GLY A 136 -8.86 7.62 0.25
N GLY A 137 -9.29 7.73 -1.01
CA GLY A 137 -8.54 7.32 -2.20
C GLY A 137 -9.25 7.75 -3.49
N TYR A 138 -8.50 8.10 -4.54
CA TYR A 138 -9.06 8.36 -5.87
C TYR A 138 -9.23 7.03 -6.60
N SER A 139 -10.45 6.52 -6.75
CA SER A 139 -10.91 5.38 -7.60
C SER A 139 -10.11 4.06 -7.60
N SER A 140 -8.95 3.99 -6.93
CA SER A 140 -7.97 2.90 -6.95
C SER A 140 -6.86 3.09 -5.89
N THR A 141 -7.00 3.98 -4.89
CA THR A 141 -5.88 4.34 -3.99
C THR A 141 -6.29 4.43 -2.53
N GLU A 142 -6.77 3.33 -1.97
CA GLU A 142 -7.27 3.26 -0.60
C GLU A 142 -6.12 3.42 0.40
N LEU A 143 -6.33 4.26 1.42
CA LEU A 143 -5.38 4.56 2.49
C LEU A 143 -6.07 4.37 3.84
N VAL A 144 -5.32 3.93 4.84
CA VAL A 144 -5.75 3.96 6.23
C VAL A 144 -4.88 4.89 7.07
N ALA A 145 -5.51 5.64 7.96
CA ALA A 145 -4.84 6.41 8.97
C ALA A 145 -4.95 5.70 10.33
N ILE A 146 -3.81 5.47 10.98
CA ILE A 146 -3.73 4.92 12.33
C ILE A 146 -3.31 6.06 13.25
N LYS A 147 -4.22 6.49 14.11
CA LYS A 147 -4.04 7.71 14.91
C LYS A 147 -4.85 7.68 16.20
N PRO A 148 -4.67 8.66 17.11
CA PRO A 148 -5.50 8.76 18.30
C PRO A 148 -6.95 9.06 17.94
N TRP A 149 -7.89 8.53 18.74
CA TRP A 149 -9.29 8.91 18.63
C TRP A 149 -9.48 10.41 18.89
N ASN A 150 -10.13 11.10 17.94
CA ASN A 150 -10.56 12.48 18.09
C ASN A 150 -12.10 12.55 18.05
N PRO A 151 -12.79 12.85 19.16
CA PRO A 151 -14.25 12.89 19.20
C PRO A 151 -14.86 14.03 18.36
N ASN A 152 -14.04 15.01 17.96
CA ASN A 152 -14.48 16.14 17.15
C ASN A 152 -14.29 15.89 15.65
N GLU A 153 -13.59 14.83 15.25
CA GLU A 153 -13.39 14.50 13.84
C GLU A 153 -14.67 13.90 13.25
N ARG A 154 -15.18 14.52 12.19
CA ARG A 154 -16.51 14.20 11.61
C ARG A 154 -16.49 13.92 10.10
N GLY A 155 -15.35 13.60 9.51
CA GLY A 155 -15.26 13.33 8.07
C GLY A 155 -15.37 14.59 7.18
N PRO A 156 -14.74 14.60 5.98
CA PRO A 156 -13.79 13.59 5.49
C PRO A 156 -12.54 13.56 6.38
N VAL A 157 -11.83 12.43 6.41
CA VAL A 157 -10.76 12.17 7.38
C VAL A 157 -9.66 13.21 7.26
N THR A 158 -9.24 13.76 8.40
CA THR A 158 -8.06 14.62 8.46
C THR A 158 -6.84 13.74 8.21
N GLN A 159 -6.22 13.90 7.03
CA GLN A 159 -4.96 13.27 6.67
C GLN A 159 -3.89 13.55 7.73
N CYS A 160 -3.00 12.59 7.96
CA CYS A 160 -1.91 12.79 8.90
C CYS A 160 -0.97 13.88 8.39
N THR A 161 -0.68 14.88 9.22
CA THR A 161 0.32 15.90 8.92
C THR A 161 1.67 15.56 9.57
N ALA A 162 2.73 16.30 9.24
CA ALA A 162 4.01 16.18 9.92
C ALA A 162 3.95 16.60 11.40
N GLU A 163 2.97 17.43 11.78
CA GLU A 163 2.78 17.84 13.18
C GLU A 163 2.14 16.71 14.02
N ASP A 164 1.44 15.77 13.36
CA ASP A 164 0.77 14.65 14.00
C ASP A 164 1.74 13.51 14.33
N LYS A 165 2.52 13.70 15.39
CA LYS A 165 3.57 12.75 15.85
C LYS A 165 3.07 11.35 16.23
N GLN A 166 1.76 11.16 16.35
CA GLN A 166 1.12 9.88 16.68
C GLN A 166 0.29 9.31 15.52
N CYS A 167 0.52 9.78 14.30
CA CYS A 167 -0.30 9.46 13.14
C CYS A 167 0.55 8.75 12.08
N LEU A 168 0.10 7.58 11.65
CA LEU A 168 0.61 6.86 10.49
C LEU A 168 -0.45 6.87 9.40
N GLU A 169 -0.03 7.07 8.16
CA GLU A 169 -0.90 6.92 6.99
C GLU A 169 -0.29 5.86 6.08
N LEU A 170 -1.03 4.76 5.87
CA LEU A 170 -0.56 3.57 5.17
C LEU A 170 -1.45 3.29 3.96
N PRO A 171 -0.89 3.13 2.75
CA PRO A 171 -1.65 2.71 1.58
C PRO A 171 -2.06 1.24 1.67
N VAL A 172 -3.14 0.88 0.97
CA VAL A 172 -3.54 -0.52 0.74
C VAL A 172 -2.39 -1.31 0.11
N GLY A 173 -2.25 -2.51 0.65
CA GLY A 173 -1.26 -3.55 0.44
C GLY A 173 -1.58 -4.52 -0.69
N ASP A 174 -2.88 -4.73 -0.97
CA ASP A 174 -3.31 -6.02 -1.50
C ASP A 174 -3.64 -6.06 -2.99
N THR A 175 -3.83 -4.93 -3.66
CA THR A 175 -4.17 -4.99 -5.09
C THR A 175 -3.98 -3.65 -5.78
N LEU A 176 -3.17 -3.64 -6.86
CA LEU A 176 -3.21 -2.77 -8.07
C LEU A 176 -1.86 -2.26 -8.60
N VAL A 177 -0.76 -2.95 -8.30
CA VAL A 177 0.33 -3.11 -9.28
C VAL A 177 0.20 -4.52 -9.83
N GLY A 178 0.21 -4.72 -11.15
CA GLY A 178 0.09 -6.06 -11.73
C GLY A 178 1.08 -7.02 -11.08
N ASN A 179 0.65 -8.22 -10.68
CA ASN A 179 1.49 -9.14 -9.93
C ASN A 179 2.78 -9.44 -10.73
N PRO A 180 3.97 -9.03 -10.26
CA PRO A 180 5.18 -9.06 -11.07
C PRO A 180 5.84 -10.43 -11.06
N ILE A 181 5.03 -11.50 -11.02
CA ILE A 181 5.53 -12.87 -11.16
C ILE A 181 6.10 -13.00 -12.57
N GLY A 182 7.36 -13.41 -12.66
CA GLY A 182 8.06 -13.48 -13.93
C GLY A 182 9.56 -13.69 -13.76
N ALA A 183 10.24 -13.80 -14.89
CA ALA A 183 11.68 -13.89 -14.98
C ALA A 183 12.20 -12.64 -15.70
N TYR A 184 13.09 -11.92 -15.04
CA TYR A 184 13.56 -10.62 -15.50
C TYR A 184 15.07 -10.67 -15.70
N SER A 185 15.51 -10.27 -16.88
CA SER A 185 16.93 -10.15 -17.23
C SER A 185 17.43 -8.74 -16.95
N ASN A 186 18.65 -8.63 -16.41
CA ASN A 186 19.31 -7.34 -16.21
C ASN A 186 19.56 -6.65 -17.57
N ARG A 187 19.03 -5.44 -17.73
CA ARG A 187 19.17 -4.62 -18.94
C ARG A 187 20.45 -3.77 -18.94
N ASN A 188 21.15 -3.67 -17.81
CA ASN A 188 22.43 -2.99 -17.77
C ASN A 188 23.49 -3.84 -18.47
N ALA A 189 24.33 -3.19 -19.29
CA ALA A 189 25.32 -3.88 -20.08
C ALA A 189 26.20 -4.79 -19.19
N PRO A 190 26.41 -6.07 -19.55
CA PRO A 190 27.15 -7.06 -18.74
C PRO A 190 28.65 -6.74 -18.52
N GLY A 191 29.12 -5.55 -18.91
CA GLY A 191 30.47 -5.04 -18.69
C GLY A 191 30.57 -3.85 -17.72
N THR A 192 29.46 -3.31 -17.21
CA THR A 192 29.52 -2.36 -16.10
C THR A 192 29.76 -3.15 -14.82
N ALA A 193 30.99 -3.12 -14.31
CA ALA A 193 31.51 -3.94 -13.21
C ALA A 193 30.79 -3.78 -11.84
N GLU A 194 29.63 -3.12 -11.79
CA GLU A 194 28.96 -2.69 -10.57
C GLU A 194 27.71 -3.53 -10.22
N ASN A 195 27.15 -4.31 -11.16
CA ASN A 195 26.01 -5.19 -10.87
C ASN A 195 26.39 -6.68 -10.83
N PRO A 196 26.37 -7.34 -9.67
CA PRO A 196 26.55 -8.79 -9.56
C PRO A 196 25.32 -9.59 -10.03
N VAL A 197 24.16 -8.98 -10.26
CA VAL A 197 22.90 -9.67 -10.61
C VAL A 197 22.76 -9.85 -12.12
N ALA A 198 22.60 -11.10 -12.55
CA ALA A 198 22.28 -11.46 -13.92
C ALA A 198 20.77 -11.45 -14.16
N ASN A 199 20.00 -12.17 -13.33
CA ASN A 199 18.56 -12.35 -13.49
C ASN A 199 17.82 -12.27 -12.15
N ILE A 200 16.55 -11.88 -12.18
CA ILE A 200 15.64 -11.91 -11.04
C ILE A 200 14.42 -12.75 -11.41
N ARG A 201 14.07 -13.72 -10.57
CA ARG A 201 12.83 -14.47 -10.69
C ARG A 201 11.92 -14.17 -9.51
N VAL A 202 10.74 -13.64 -9.80
CA VAL A 202 9.69 -13.36 -8.82
C VAL A 202 8.63 -14.45 -8.91
N THR A 203 8.29 -15.03 -7.77
CA THR A 203 7.28 -16.09 -7.64
C THR A 203 6.12 -15.59 -6.76
N ALA A 204 5.12 -16.42 -6.48
CA ALA A 204 4.06 -16.06 -5.55
C ALA A 204 4.56 -15.77 -4.12
N THR A 205 5.69 -16.34 -3.70
CA THR A 205 6.15 -16.28 -2.30
C THR A 205 7.58 -15.83 -2.11
N SER A 206 8.38 -15.75 -3.18
CA SER A 206 9.81 -15.45 -3.08
C SER A 206 10.36 -14.69 -4.27
N ILE A 207 11.48 -14.00 -4.05
CA ILE A 207 12.30 -13.35 -5.05
C ILE A 207 13.65 -14.07 -5.06
N VAL A 208 14.12 -14.48 -6.24
CA VAL A 208 15.40 -15.17 -6.42
C VAL A 208 16.29 -14.31 -7.31
N TYR A 209 17.42 -13.86 -6.77
CA TYR A 209 18.47 -13.13 -7.48
C TYR A 209 19.52 -14.15 -7.94
N THR A 210 19.68 -14.30 -9.25
CA THR A 210 20.78 -15.09 -9.85
C THR A 210 21.95 -14.16 -10.13
N LEU A 211 23.09 -14.42 -9.50
CA LEU A 211 24.30 -13.63 -9.67
C LEU A 211 25.09 -14.06 -10.93
N ASN A 212 25.99 -13.20 -11.42
CA ASN A 212 26.83 -13.46 -12.59
C ASN A 212 27.73 -14.70 -12.46
N ASN A 213 28.02 -15.14 -11.22
CA ASN A 213 28.76 -16.36 -10.92
C ASN A 213 27.87 -17.63 -10.86
N GLY A 214 26.56 -17.49 -11.14
CA GLY A 214 25.57 -18.57 -11.07
C GLY A 214 25.02 -18.86 -9.67
N GLN A 215 25.46 -18.15 -8.63
CA GLN A 215 24.91 -18.29 -7.28
C GLN A 215 23.49 -17.69 -7.21
N GLU A 216 22.61 -18.35 -6.48
CA GLU A 216 21.28 -17.83 -6.17
C GLU A 216 21.22 -17.26 -4.74
N VAL A 217 20.61 -16.09 -4.60
CA VAL A 217 20.24 -15.48 -3.31
C VAL A 217 18.72 -15.33 -3.28
N ARG A 218 18.07 -15.75 -2.20
CA ARG A 218 16.61 -15.76 -2.09
C ARG A 218 16.11 -14.84 -0.99
N SER A 219 15.05 -14.09 -1.26
CA SER A 219 14.30 -13.33 -0.27
C SER A 219 12.81 -13.68 -0.30
N SER A 220 12.13 -13.44 0.83
CA SER A 220 10.67 -13.63 0.96
C SER A 220 9.93 -12.46 0.32
N ARG A 221 8.79 -12.74 -0.34
CA ARG A 221 7.84 -11.70 -0.74
C ARG A 221 7.04 -11.14 0.42
N GLU A 222 7.04 -11.77 1.59
CA GLU A 222 6.44 -11.18 2.80
C GLU A 222 7.11 -9.85 3.20
N GLY A 223 8.31 -9.57 2.67
CA GLY A 223 9.07 -8.32 2.75
C GLY A 223 8.49 -7.12 1.98
N GLU A 224 7.39 -7.31 1.25
CA GLU A 224 6.78 -6.36 0.31
C GLU A 224 6.16 -5.12 0.98
N SER A 225 6.74 -3.96 0.78
CA SER A 225 6.09 -2.67 1.08
C SER A 225 5.48 -2.09 -0.16
N LEU A 226 4.44 -1.29 0.00
CA LEU A 226 4.03 -0.37 -1.04
C LEU A 226 4.47 1.04 -0.69
N ILE A 227 4.91 1.74 -1.72
CA ILE A 227 5.07 3.17 -1.66
C ILE A 227 4.18 3.78 -2.71
N ARG A 228 3.59 4.91 -2.35
CA ARG A 228 2.95 5.80 -3.32
C ARG A 228 3.83 7.02 -3.46
N ALA A 229 4.18 7.36 -4.69
CA ALA A 229 4.77 8.64 -4.99
C ALA A 229 4.00 9.28 -6.14
N CYS A 230 3.80 10.60 -6.07
CA CYS A 230 3.15 11.34 -7.15
C CYS A 230 3.86 11.01 -8.47
N VAL A 231 3.09 10.57 -9.47
CA VAL A 231 3.55 10.14 -10.81
C VAL A 231 4.09 8.70 -10.91
N LEU A 232 4.45 8.03 -9.80
CA LEU A 232 4.87 6.61 -9.84
C LEU A 232 3.70 5.62 -9.98
N GLY A 233 2.48 6.07 -9.69
CA GLY A 233 1.43 5.13 -9.32
C GLY A 233 1.76 4.45 -7.99
N GLU A 234 1.15 3.30 -7.74
CA GLU A 234 1.56 2.42 -6.66
C GLU A 234 2.82 1.67 -7.11
N SER A 235 3.83 1.64 -6.24
CA SER A 235 5.05 0.87 -6.49
C SER A 235 5.21 -0.18 -5.42
N VAL A 236 5.51 -1.40 -5.85
CA VAL A 236 5.85 -2.48 -4.94
C VAL A 236 7.34 -2.44 -4.67
N VAL A 237 7.73 -2.51 -3.40
CA VAL A 237 9.12 -2.39 -2.98
C VAL A 237 9.51 -3.53 -2.06
N TRP A 238 10.61 -4.21 -2.39
CA TRP A 238 11.19 -5.26 -1.56
C TRP A 238 12.60 -4.89 -1.11
N PRO A 239 12.98 -5.19 0.14
CA PRO A 239 14.37 -5.10 0.55
C PRO A 239 15.22 -6.09 -0.25
N VAL A 240 16.41 -5.66 -0.67
CA VAL A 240 17.39 -6.55 -1.31
C VAL A 240 18.37 -7.06 -0.25
N PRO A 241 18.59 -8.38 -0.12
CA PRO A 241 19.54 -8.93 0.84
C PRO A 241 20.97 -8.46 0.58
N ALA A 242 21.76 -8.25 1.64
CA ALA A 242 23.14 -7.80 1.54
C ALA A 242 24.03 -8.81 0.78
N GLU A 243 23.66 -10.10 0.82
CA GLU A 243 24.30 -11.21 0.13
C GLU A 243 24.26 -11.08 -1.41
N VAL A 244 23.36 -10.24 -1.94
CA VAL A 244 23.35 -9.90 -3.37
C VAL A 244 24.61 -9.13 -3.76
N GLY A 245 25.25 -8.42 -2.82
CA GLY A 245 26.56 -7.78 -3.04
C GLY A 245 26.50 -6.49 -3.85
N LEU A 246 25.37 -5.79 -3.83
CA LEU A 246 25.19 -4.52 -4.51
C LEU A 246 25.98 -3.40 -3.83
N ALA A 247 26.57 -2.50 -4.63
CA ALA A 247 27.27 -1.31 -4.15
C ALA A 247 26.32 -0.17 -3.74
N PHE A 248 25.19 -0.51 -3.10
CA PHE A 248 24.24 0.43 -2.52
C PHE A 248 24.27 0.30 -0.99
N ASN A 249 24.00 1.40 -0.28
CA ASN A 249 23.96 1.38 1.18
C ASN A 249 22.69 0.69 1.69
N ASP A 250 21.55 0.91 1.02
CA ASP A 250 20.25 0.32 1.39
C ASP A 250 19.42 -0.02 0.14
N PRO A 251 19.85 -1.04 -0.64
CA PRO A 251 19.21 -1.39 -1.90
C PRO A 251 17.78 -1.89 -1.72
N VAL A 252 16.92 -1.49 -2.64
CA VAL A 252 15.52 -1.92 -2.74
C VAL A 252 15.17 -2.27 -4.18
N LEU A 253 14.46 -3.38 -4.35
CA LEU A 253 13.86 -3.79 -5.62
C LEU A 253 12.49 -3.13 -5.73
N VAL A 254 12.20 -2.52 -6.86
CA VAL A 254 11.00 -1.73 -7.10
C VAL A 254 10.33 -2.24 -8.36
N ASP A 255 9.06 -2.60 -8.26
CA ASP A 255 8.18 -2.69 -9.41
C ASP A 255 7.51 -1.34 -9.62
N THR A 256 7.87 -0.68 -10.71
CA THR A 256 7.28 0.59 -11.12
C THR A 256 6.27 0.26 -12.21
N GLY A 257 4.97 0.26 -11.91
CA GLY A 257 3.91 0.02 -12.91
C GLY A 257 3.87 1.05 -14.07
N CYS A 258 4.80 1.99 -14.13
CA CYS A 258 4.96 2.96 -15.22
C CYS A 258 5.72 2.37 -16.41
N ALA A 259 5.04 2.21 -17.54
CA ALA A 259 5.69 1.88 -18.80
C ALA A 259 6.67 3.00 -19.21
N LEU A 260 7.92 2.63 -19.53
CA LEU A 260 8.85 3.54 -20.17
C LEU A 260 8.34 3.94 -21.58
N PRO A 261 8.80 5.07 -22.15
CA PRO A 261 8.41 5.55 -23.48
C PRO A 261 8.70 4.58 -24.66
N THR A 262 9.28 3.40 -24.41
CA THR A 262 9.76 2.45 -25.43
C THR A 262 9.08 1.08 -25.41
N GLY A 263 8.02 0.85 -24.61
CA GLY A 263 7.18 -0.34 -24.73
C GLY A 263 6.71 -0.95 -23.41
N ASN A 264 5.56 -1.61 -23.47
CA ASN A 264 4.71 -2.10 -22.38
C ASN A 264 5.24 -3.34 -21.62
N ALA A 265 6.55 -3.57 -21.54
CA ALA A 265 7.07 -4.69 -20.74
C ALA A 265 7.02 -4.35 -19.25
N PRO A 266 6.61 -5.27 -18.35
CA PRO A 266 6.77 -5.07 -16.92
C PRO A 266 8.26 -4.96 -16.59
N THR A 267 8.61 -4.03 -15.70
CA THR A 267 9.99 -3.72 -15.36
C THR A 267 10.21 -3.73 -13.86
N LEU A 268 11.31 -4.34 -13.44
CA LEU A 268 11.81 -4.21 -12.08
C LEU A 268 13.05 -3.33 -12.06
N THR A 269 13.26 -2.59 -10.99
CA THR A 269 14.45 -1.74 -10.83
C THR A 269 15.03 -1.90 -9.44
N VAL A 270 16.35 -2.09 -9.32
CA VAL A 270 17.02 -1.94 -8.03
C VAL A 270 17.63 -0.54 -7.92
N MET A 271 17.33 0.13 -6.82
CA MET A 271 17.84 1.47 -6.51
C MET A 271 18.16 1.63 -5.02
N GLU A 272 18.85 2.72 -4.68
CA GLU A 272 19.08 3.14 -3.30
C GLU A 272 17.77 3.61 -2.67
N ARG A 273 17.41 3.13 -1.47
CA ARG A 273 16.14 3.51 -0.83
C ARG A 273 16.01 5.02 -0.65
N ALA A 274 17.11 5.69 -0.30
CA ALA A 274 17.12 7.14 -0.13
C ALA A 274 16.79 7.92 -1.42
N ALA A 275 16.93 7.28 -2.59
CA ALA A 275 16.55 7.88 -3.87
C ALA A 275 15.09 7.61 -4.26
N LEU A 276 14.35 6.81 -3.48
CA LEU A 276 12.92 6.61 -3.70
C LEU A 276 12.16 7.90 -3.36
N PRO A 277 11.23 8.35 -4.21
CA PRO A 277 10.29 9.38 -3.80
C PRO A 277 9.35 8.80 -2.74
N VAL A 278 9.13 9.55 -1.67
CA VAL A 278 8.19 9.20 -0.58
C VAL A 278 6.90 10.00 -0.77
N ASN A 279 5.78 9.43 -0.35
CA ASN A 279 4.51 10.15 -0.28
C ASN A 279 4.65 11.41 0.58
N ALA A 280 4.54 12.57 -0.05
CA ALA A 280 4.21 13.83 0.59
C ALA A 280 2.96 14.33 -0.15
N PRO A 281 1.83 14.56 0.52
CA PRO A 281 0.69 15.20 -0.14
C PRO A 281 1.15 16.56 -0.66
N LEU A 282 1.38 16.66 -1.97
CA LEU A 282 1.90 17.88 -2.58
C LEU A 282 0.94 18.40 -3.65
N ALA A 283 0.82 19.72 -3.63
CA ALA A 283 0.01 20.49 -4.53
C ALA A 283 0.42 20.23 -6.00
N PRO A 284 -0.52 20.33 -6.96
CA PRO A 284 -0.32 19.92 -8.36
C PRO A 284 0.89 20.54 -9.09
N GLN A 285 1.46 21.65 -8.60
CA GLN A 285 2.52 22.40 -9.29
C GLN A 285 3.91 21.73 -9.31
N TRP A 286 4.15 20.64 -8.58
CA TRP A 286 5.48 20.02 -8.46
C TRP A 286 5.82 19.02 -9.57
N GLY A 287 4.92 18.81 -10.54
CA GLY A 287 5.27 18.43 -11.92
C GLY A 287 5.99 17.10 -12.15
N GLY A 288 6.17 16.25 -11.13
CA GLY A 288 6.53 14.83 -11.27
C GLY A 288 7.67 14.51 -12.24
N GLN A 289 8.76 15.27 -12.19
CA GLN A 289 9.92 14.96 -13.02
C GLN A 289 10.66 13.75 -12.45
N TRP A 290 10.75 12.70 -13.27
CA TRP A 290 11.61 11.58 -12.99
C TRP A 290 13.09 11.95 -13.18
N CYS A 291 13.87 11.51 -12.18
CA CYS A 291 15.28 11.11 -12.23
C CYS A 291 16.40 12.17 -12.28
N GLN A 292 17.35 12.03 -11.33
CA GLN A 292 18.76 11.78 -11.69
C GLN A 292 19.35 10.61 -10.85
N PRO A 293 19.24 9.35 -11.32
CA PRO A 293 19.96 8.21 -10.77
C PRO A 293 21.48 8.40 -10.83
N GLY A 294 22.17 7.87 -9.82
CA GLY A 294 23.61 7.63 -9.85
C GLY A 294 23.97 6.27 -10.46
N PRO A 295 25.20 6.10 -10.94
CA PRO A 295 25.57 5.52 -12.24
C PRO A 295 25.26 4.03 -12.54
N ALA A 296 24.60 3.30 -11.65
CA ALA A 296 24.28 1.88 -11.86
C ALA A 296 22.81 1.56 -11.57
N CYS A 297 21.85 2.35 -12.06
CA CYS A 297 20.43 2.03 -11.89
C CYS A 297 20.11 0.67 -12.56
N LEU A 298 19.93 -0.39 -11.78
CA LEU A 298 19.84 -1.77 -12.27
C LEU A 298 18.42 -2.05 -12.73
N TRP A 299 18.18 -1.94 -14.03
CA TRP A 299 16.88 -2.25 -14.62
C TRP A 299 16.80 -3.71 -15.03
N PHE A 300 15.64 -4.29 -14.86
CA PHE A 300 15.33 -5.63 -15.29
C PHE A 300 14.08 -5.64 -16.15
N VAL A 301 14.10 -6.41 -17.24
CA VAL A 301 13.00 -6.56 -18.18
C VAL A 301 12.55 -8.00 -18.22
N ASP A 302 11.24 -8.23 -18.25
CA ASP A 302 10.69 -9.58 -18.41
C ASP A 302 11.23 -10.23 -19.71
N GLU A 303 11.65 -11.50 -19.62
CA GLU A 303 12.22 -12.28 -20.73
C GLU A 303 11.16 -12.71 -21.78
N GLN A 304 9.91 -12.24 -21.63
CA GLN A 304 8.67 -12.74 -22.25
C GLN A 304 8.13 -13.97 -21.52
N GLY A 305 7.26 -13.72 -20.54
CA GLY A 305 6.37 -14.69 -19.93
C GLY A 305 4.90 -14.27 -19.99
N ALA A 306 4.40 -13.88 -21.16
CA ALA A 306 2.95 -13.71 -21.38
C ALA A 306 2.26 -15.08 -21.57
N GLU A 307 2.20 -15.91 -20.53
CA GLU A 307 1.15 -16.92 -20.35
C GLU A 307 0.91 -17.16 -18.85
N GLY A 308 -0.21 -16.64 -18.35
CA GLY A 308 -0.68 -16.80 -16.96
C GLY A 308 -1.75 -15.79 -16.60
#